data_AF-A0A9D4SWT3-F1
#
_entry.id   AF-A0A9D4SWT3-F1
#
_cell.length_a   1.000
_cell.length_b   1.000
_cell.length_c   1.000
_cell.angle_alpha   90.00
_cell.angle_beta   90.00
_cell.angle_gamma   90.00
#
_symmetry.space_group_name_H-M   'P 1'
#
loop_
_entity.id
_entity.type
_entity.pdbx_description
1 polymer ?
#
loop_
_entity_poly.entity_id
_entity_poly.type
_entity_poly.pdbx_seq_one_letter_code
_entity_poly.pdbx_strand_id
1 'polypeptide(L)'
;MAWDRVAPTTIANCFGKCGVVESAATASQESEDDIEKWEQLGLDCSADDFVTADDDLATRGLRTIDEIVNEVAASHPEMASSDDDDDCSASEQPPSTAEIIRDLDITRRSVASERVRESTSAQFFTFQASLMVDLAKKKVQKDIRDFFSRK
;
A
#
# COMPACT_ATOMS: atom_id res chain seq x y z
N MET A 1 -28.02 0.97 8.20
CA MET A 1 -26.68 0.87 7.59
C MET A 1 -25.61 0.84 8.68
N ALA A 2 -24.34 0.57 8.36
CA ALA A 2 -23.26 0.56 9.35
C ALA A 2 -22.93 1.97 9.90
N TRP A 3 -23.15 3.00 9.08
CA TRP A 3 -22.90 4.41 9.41
C TRP A 3 -23.81 4.97 10.50
N ASP A 4 -25.05 4.49 10.60
CA ASP A 4 -26.01 4.93 11.64
C ASP A 4 -25.59 4.53 13.07
N ARG A 5 -24.61 3.63 13.19
CA ARG A 5 -24.14 3.07 14.47
C ARG A 5 -22.88 3.77 15.01
N VAL A 6 -22.32 4.71 14.25
CA VAL A 6 -21.13 5.43 14.68
C VAL A 6 -21.52 6.50 15.70
N ALA A 7 -21.07 6.34 16.94
CA ALA A 7 -21.32 7.34 17.97
C ALA A 7 -20.55 8.64 17.67
N PRO A 8 -21.12 9.83 17.95
CA PRO A 8 -20.44 11.11 17.78
C PRO A 8 -19.08 11.16 18.52
N THR A 9 -18.99 10.47 19.66
CA THR A 9 -17.76 10.33 20.43
C THR A 9 -16.66 9.56 19.71
N THR A 10 -17.00 8.59 18.87
CA THR A 10 -16.04 7.87 18.03
C THR A 10 -15.40 8.82 17.02
N ILE A 11 -16.21 9.67 16.40
CA ILE A 11 -15.74 10.69 15.45
C ILE A 11 -14.81 11.69 16.16
N ALA A 12 -15.25 12.23 17.29
CA ALA A 12 -14.47 13.17 18.09
C ALA A 12 -13.11 12.58 18.54
N ASN A 13 -13.09 11.32 18.96
CA ASN A 13 -11.86 10.64 19.38
C ASN A 13 -10.87 10.42 18.24
N CYS A 14 -11.37 10.17 17.01
CA CYS A 14 -10.52 10.06 15.83
C CYS A 14 -9.83 11.39 15.53
N PHE A 15 -10.55 12.51 15.55
CA PHE A 15 -9.97 13.84 15.31
C PHE A 15 -9.06 14.31 16.45
N GLY A 16 -9.41 14.00 17.71
CA GLY A 16 -8.59 14.34 18.88
C GLY A 16 -7.21 13.67 18.86
N LYS A 17 -7.11 12.42 18.39
CA LYS A 17 -5.81 11.74 18.23
C LYS A 17 -4.95 12.30 17.10
N CYS A 18 -5.55 12.99 16.14
CA CYS A 18 -4.86 13.65 15.04
C CYS A 18 -4.35 15.06 15.38
N GLY A 19 -4.50 15.51 16.63
CA GLY A 19 -4.04 16.83 17.08
C GLY A 19 -4.93 17.99 16.60
N VAL A 20 -6.12 17.68 16.05
CA VAL A 20 -7.14 18.70 15.76
C VAL A 20 -7.81 19.03 17.09
N VAL A 21 -7.33 20.08 17.75
CA VAL A 21 -8.03 20.67 18.89
C VAL A 21 -9.31 21.28 18.33
N GLU A 22 -10.46 20.96 18.94
CA GLU A 22 -11.71 21.70 18.73
C GLU A 22 -11.46 23.17 19.15
N SER A 23 -10.91 23.96 18.23
CA SER A 23 -11.28 25.36 18.19
C SER A 23 -12.79 25.33 17.99
N ALA A 24 -13.53 26.07 18.81
CA ALA A 24 -14.96 26.31 18.62
C ALA A 24 -15.17 27.14 17.33
N ALA A 25 -14.75 26.59 16.20
CA ALA A 25 -15.21 26.95 14.89
C ALA A 25 -16.64 26.43 14.86
N THR A 26 -17.55 27.36 15.05
CA THR A 26 -18.95 27.29 14.67
C THR A 26 -19.08 26.31 13.52
N ALA A 27 -19.78 25.19 13.73
CA ALA A 27 -20.17 24.33 12.64
C ALA A 27 -20.88 25.23 11.63
N SER A 28 -20.16 25.62 10.59
CA SER A 28 -20.76 26.26 9.44
C SER A 28 -21.54 25.11 8.83
N GLN A 29 -22.83 25.04 9.19
CA GLN A 29 -23.79 24.34 8.35
C GLN A 29 -23.53 24.89 6.96
N GLU A 30 -23.01 24.05 6.06
CA GLU A 30 -23.09 24.31 4.63
C GLU A 30 -24.59 24.36 4.34
N SER A 31 -25.13 25.57 4.42
CA SER A 31 -26.50 25.88 4.04
C SER A 31 -26.57 25.80 2.53
N GLU A 32 -27.73 25.42 2.00
CA GLU A 32 -28.02 25.42 0.56
C GLU A 32 -27.65 26.78 -0.12
N ASP A 33 -27.53 27.86 0.65
CA ASP A 33 -26.99 29.18 0.27
C ASP A 33 -25.56 29.19 -0.31
N ASP A 34 -24.73 28.16 -0.09
CA ASP A 34 -23.35 28.14 -0.61
C ASP A 34 -23.30 27.84 -2.11
N ILE A 35 -24.33 27.19 -2.65
CA ILE A 35 -24.51 27.00 -4.11
C ILE A 35 -24.92 28.32 -4.77
N GLU A 36 -25.72 29.16 -4.12
CA GLU A 36 -26.11 30.48 -4.67
C GLU A 36 -24.93 31.46 -4.78
N LYS A 37 -23.86 31.24 -4.01
CA LYS A 37 -22.62 32.04 -4.11
C LYS A 37 -21.76 31.68 -5.32
N TRP A 38 -21.98 30.53 -5.95
CA TRP A 38 -21.24 30.15 -7.16
C TRP A 38 -21.50 31.12 -8.31
N GLU A 39 -22.74 31.57 -8.49
CA GLU A 39 -23.11 32.54 -9.52
C GLU A 39 -22.40 33.89 -9.34
N GLN A 40 -21.94 34.20 -8.12
CA GLN A 40 -21.24 35.45 -7.79
C GLN A 40 -19.75 35.41 -8.16
N LEU A 41 -19.20 34.24 -8.46
CA LEU A 41 -17.78 34.07 -8.81
C LEU A 41 -17.47 34.48 -10.26
N GLY A 42 -18.49 34.72 -11.08
CA GLY A 42 -18.31 35.13 -12.48
C GLY A 42 -17.57 34.10 -13.32
N LEU A 43 -17.69 32.82 -12.96
CA LEU A 43 -17.10 31.69 -13.66
C LEU A 43 -18.09 31.23 -14.74
N ASP A 44 -17.57 30.87 -15.92
CA ASP A 44 -18.35 30.28 -17.02
C ASP A 44 -18.62 28.77 -16.80
N CYS A 45 -18.60 28.32 -15.54
CA CYS A 45 -18.87 26.95 -15.15
C CYS A 45 -19.83 26.90 -13.96
N SER A 46 -20.65 25.84 -13.94
CA SER A 46 -21.59 25.59 -12.86
C SER A 46 -20.90 24.77 -11.75
N ALA A 47 -21.43 24.85 -10.52
CA ALA A 47 -20.98 23.95 -9.46
C ALA A 47 -21.15 22.47 -9.83
N ASP A 48 -22.17 22.17 -10.64
CA ASP A 48 -22.48 20.82 -11.12
C ASP A 48 -21.35 20.25 -11.99
N ASP A 49 -20.62 21.10 -12.73
CA ASP A 49 -19.49 20.69 -13.58
C ASP A 49 -18.32 20.08 -12.76
N PHE A 50 -18.25 20.38 -11.46
CA PHE A 50 -17.25 19.82 -10.55
C PHE A 50 -17.75 18.59 -9.81
N VAL A 51 -19.06 18.55 -9.52
CA VAL A 51 -19.71 17.41 -8.85
C VAL A 51 -19.84 16.22 -9.81
N THR A 52 -20.13 16.49 -11.07
CA THR A 52 -20.34 15.50 -12.13
C THR A 52 -19.10 15.24 -12.99
N ALA A 53 -17.94 15.81 -12.60
CA ALA A 53 -16.71 15.77 -13.39
C ALA A 53 -16.23 14.34 -13.71
N ASP A 54 -16.60 13.36 -12.88
CA ASP A 54 -16.27 11.95 -13.04
C ASP A 54 -17.46 11.07 -13.47
N ASP A 55 -18.64 11.63 -13.74
CA ASP A 55 -19.82 10.86 -14.17
C ASP A 55 -19.60 10.19 -15.53
N ASP A 56 -18.92 10.89 -16.45
CA ASP A 56 -18.55 10.36 -17.76
C ASP A 56 -17.21 9.59 -17.74
N LEU A 57 -16.55 9.51 -16.58
CA LEU A 57 -15.35 8.71 -16.45
C LEU A 57 -15.77 7.24 -16.47
N ALA A 58 -15.31 6.52 -17.49
CA ALA A 58 -15.47 5.07 -17.58
C ALA A 58 -14.79 4.38 -16.39
N THR A 59 -15.49 4.29 -15.27
CA THR A 59 -15.15 3.38 -14.19
C THR A 59 -15.27 1.97 -14.74
N ARG A 60 -14.41 1.06 -14.27
CA ARG A 60 -14.68 -0.37 -14.50
C ARG A 60 -16.03 -0.64 -13.84
N GLY A 61 -17.08 -0.77 -14.66
CA GLY A 61 -18.45 -0.96 -14.19
C GLY A 61 -18.51 -2.09 -13.16
N LEU A 62 -19.52 -2.05 -12.28
CA LEU A 62 -19.66 -3.02 -11.19
C LEU A 62 -19.55 -4.45 -11.73
N ARG A 63 -18.39 -5.07 -11.50
CA ARG A 63 -18.17 -6.46 -11.84
C ARG A 63 -18.72 -7.30 -10.72
N THR A 64 -19.50 -8.30 -11.09
CA THR A 64 -19.89 -9.37 -10.17
C THR A 64 -18.66 -10.18 -9.78
N ILE A 65 -18.72 -10.82 -8.61
CA ILE A 65 -17.64 -11.72 -8.16
C ILE A 65 -17.41 -12.82 -9.20
N ASP A 66 -18.47 -13.32 -9.83
CA ASP A 66 -18.39 -14.35 -10.87
C ASP A 66 -17.65 -13.89 -12.12
N GLU A 67 -17.84 -12.64 -12.55
CA GLU A 67 -17.08 -12.06 -13.68
C GLU A 67 -15.60 -11.91 -13.35
N ILE A 68 -15.27 -11.56 -12.10
CA ILE A 68 -13.87 -11.45 -11.64
C ILE A 68 -13.21 -12.84 -11.60
N VAL A 69 -13.90 -13.83 -11.03
CA VAL A 69 -13.40 -15.21 -10.91
C VAL A 69 -13.19 -15.82 -12.29
N ASN A 70 -14.13 -15.61 -13.21
CA ASN A 70 -14.02 -16.13 -14.58
C ASN A 70 -12.88 -15.48 -15.37
N GLU A 71 -12.61 -14.18 -15.19
CA GLU A 71 -11.46 -13.52 -15.82
C GLU A 71 -10.14 -14.06 -15.27
N VAL A 72 -10.04 -14.28 -13.96
CA VAL A 72 -8.83 -14.85 -13.33
C VAL A 72 -8.61 -16.30 -13.78
N ALA A 73 -9.67 -17.11 -13.82
CA ALA A 73 -9.62 -18.49 -14.28
C ALA A 73 -9.27 -18.58 -15.79
N ALA A 74 -9.82 -17.69 -16.62
CA ALA A 74 -9.49 -17.61 -18.04
C ALA A 74 -8.07 -17.10 -18.29
N SER A 75 -7.55 -16.24 -17.42
CA SER A 75 -6.19 -15.69 -17.52
C SER A 75 -5.12 -16.67 -17.02
N HIS A 76 -5.50 -17.67 -16.21
CA HIS A 76 -4.61 -18.70 -15.66
C HIS A 76 -5.21 -20.11 -15.82
N PRO A 77 -5.16 -20.71 -17.02
CA PRO A 77 -5.67 -22.07 -17.25
C PRO A 77 -4.94 -23.18 -16.45
N GLU A 78 -3.81 -22.85 -15.80
CA GLU A 78 -3.01 -23.78 -14.98
C GLU A 78 -3.53 -23.97 -13.54
N MET A 79 -4.54 -23.21 -13.08
CA MET A 79 -5.09 -23.34 -11.72
C MET A 79 -6.32 -24.27 -11.60
N ALA A 80 -6.75 -24.92 -12.69
CA ALA A 80 -7.99 -25.71 -12.70
C ALA A 80 -7.85 -27.16 -12.21
N SER A 81 -6.72 -27.57 -11.61
CA SER A 81 -6.61 -28.91 -11.03
C SER A 81 -5.60 -28.96 -9.89
N SER A 82 -6.05 -28.57 -8.70
CA SER A 82 -5.58 -29.19 -7.47
C SER A 82 -6.64 -29.00 -6.39
N ASP A 83 -7.47 -30.03 -6.24
CA ASP A 83 -8.29 -30.27 -5.05
C ASP A 83 -7.32 -30.70 -3.93
N ASP A 84 -6.79 -29.73 -3.20
CA ASP A 84 -6.09 -29.97 -1.93
C ASP A 84 -6.43 -28.83 -0.98
N ASP A 85 -7.29 -29.15 0.00
CA ASP A 85 -7.61 -28.35 1.17
C ASP A 85 -6.35 -28.16 2.04
N ASP A 86 -5.46 -27.25 1.64
CA ASP A 86 -4.44 -26.73 2.55
C ASP A 86 -4.38 -25.20 2.43
N ASP A 87 -4.92 -24.56 3.46
CA ASP A 87 -4.66 -23.20 3.93
C ASP A 87 -3.71 -22.38 3.04
N CYS A 88 -4.28 -21.65 2.06
CA CYS A 88 -3.58 -20.66 1.24
C CYS A 88 -3.17 -19.42 2.07
N SER A 89 -2.35 -19.61 3.09
CA SER A 89 -1.29 -18.67 3.37
C SER A 89 -0.23 -18.90 2.30
N ALA A 90 -0.23 -18.06 1.25
CA ALA A 90 0.94 -17.96 0.38
C ALA A 90 2.12 -17.58 1.29
N SER A 91 2.87 -18.57 1.78
CA SER A 91 4.05 -18.33 2.57
C SER A 91 5.05 -17.72 1.59
N GLU A 92 5.09 -16.39 1.53
CA GLU A 92 6.19 -15.68 0.87
C GLU A 92 7.46 -16.11 1.59
N GLN A 93 8.15 -17.09 1.02
CA GLN A 93 9.41 -17.52 1.58
C GLN A 93 10.35 -16.31 1.60
N PRO A 94 11.08 -16.08 2.71
CA PRO A 94 12.00 -14.97 2.78
C PRO A 94 13.03 -15.10 1.65
N PRO A 95 13.41 -13.99 0.99
CA PRO A 95 14.31 -14.04 -0.15
C PRO A 95 15.64 -14.66 0.26
N SER A 96 16.20 -15.47 -0.64
CA SER A 96 17.51 -16.08 -0.44
C SER A 96 18.59 -15.01 -0.33
N THR A 97 19.71 -15.36 0.29
CA THR A 97 20.87 -14.45 0.37
C THR A 97 21.36 -14.02 -1.02
N ALA A 98 21.24 -14.88 -2.03
CA ALA A 98 21.65 -14.56 -3.40
C ALA A 98 20.73 -13.52 -4.06
N GLU A 99 19.42 -13.60 -3.81
CA GLU A 99 18.44 -12.62 -4.29
C GLU A 99 18.67 -11.26 -3.64
N ILE A 100 18.84 -11.24 -2.31
CA ILE A 100 19.13 -10.01 -1.56
C ILE A 100 20.38 -9.30 -2.11
N ILE A 101 21.45 -10.05 -2.40
CA ILE A 101 22.69 -9.48 -2.94
C ILE A 101 22.48 -8.92 -4.36
N ARG A 102 21.71 -9.61 -5.21
CA ARG A 102 21.39 -9.15 -6.57
C ARG A 102 20.62 -7.83 -6.54
N ASP A 103 19.60 -7.76 -5.71
CA ASP A 103 18.70 -6.60 -5.64
C ASP A 103 19.41 -5.39 -5.00
N LEU A 104 20.29 -5.63 -4.02
CA LEU A 104 21.19 -4.60 -3.50
C LEU A 104 22.13 -4.04 -4.57
N ASP A 105 22.65 -4.87 -5.48
CA ASP A 105 23.52 -4.38 -6.56
C ASP A 105 22.77 -3.50 -7.56
N ILE A 106 21.52 -3.87 -7.90
CA ILE A 106 20.64 -3.04 -8.74
C ILE A 106 20.41 -1.69 -8.05
N THR A 107 20.04 -1.70 -6.77
CA THR A 107 19.78 -0.49 -6.00
C THR A 107 21.03 0.39 -5.89
N ARG A 108 22.21 -0.22 -5.67
CA ARG A 108 23.49 0.48 -5.63
C ARG A 108 23.80 1.22 -6.93
N ARG A 109 23.58 0.58 -8.08
CA ARG A 109 23.79 1.22 -9.39
C ARG A 109 22.84 2.39 -9.61
N SER A 110 21.60 2.29 -9.15
CA SER A 110 20.63 3.40 -9.22
C SER A 110 20.99 4.56 -8.30
N VAL A 111 21.51 4.29 -7.09
CA VAL A 111 21.96 5.33 -6.16
C VAL A 111 23.23 6.03 -6.67
N ALA A 112 24.13 5.28 -7.33
CA ALA A 112 25.38 5.81 -7.87
C ALA A 112 25.21 6.67 -9.14
N SER A 113 24.10 6.57 -9.87
CA SER A 113 23.86 7.27 -11.14
C SER A 113 23.33 8.72 -10.99
N GLU A 114 23.67 9.40 -9.90
CA GLU A 114 23.49 10.85 -9.64
C GLU A 114 22.06 11.40 -9.45
N ARG A 115 21.02 10.56 -9.36
CA ARG A 115 19.65 11.04 -9.06
C ARG A 115 19.29 11.12 -7.57
N VAL A 116 20.22 10.79 -6.68
CA VAL A 116 19.97 10.65 -5.24
C VAL A 116 20.81 11.67 -4.46
N ARG A 117 20.18 12.37 -3.51
CA ARG A 117 20.87 13.30 -2.60
C ARG A 117 22.01 12.59 -1.86
N GLU A 118 23.12 13.26 -1.66
CA GLU A 118 24.32 12.71 -1.01
C GLU A 118 24.04 12.16 0.40
N SER A 119 23.15 12.81 1.16
CA SER A 119 22.70 12.31 2.46
C SER A 119 22.00 10.95 2.37
N THR A 120 21.22 10.72 1.32
CA THR A 120 20.47 9.49 1.11
C THR A 120 21.37 8.37 0.59
N SER A 121 22.37 8.70 -0.24
CA SER A 121 23.36 7.71 -0.67
C SER A 121 24.23 7.24 0.49
N ALA A 122 24.67 8.14 1.37
CA ALA A 122 25.41 7.77 2.58
C ALA A 122 24.62 6.83 3.51
N GLN A 123 23.32 7.09 3.70
CA GLN A 123 22.44 6.22 4.46
C GLN A 123 22.30 4.83 3.81
N PHE A 124 22.15 4.78 2.48
CA PHE A 124 22.09 3.52 1.74
C PHE A 124 23.36 2.67 1.92
N PHE A 125 24.54 3.26 1.79
CA PHE A 125 25.80 2.51 1.95
C PHE A 125 26.02 2.03 3.38
N THR A 126 25.59 2.82 4.37
CA THR A 126 25.64 2.42 5.78
C THR A 126 24.73 1.22 6.04
N PHE A 127 23.51 1.25 5.52
CA PHE A 127 22.58 0.13 5.58
C PHE A 127 23.13 -1.12 4.88
N GLN A 128 23.64 -0.97 3.66
CA GLN A 128 24.22 -2.07 2.88
C GLN A 128 25.36 -2.76 3.65
N ALA A 129 26.26 -1.99 4.27
CA ALA A 129 27.35 -2.54 5.05
C ALA A 129 26.85 -3.35 6.26
N SER A 130 25.87 -2.83 7.00
CA SER A 130 25.26 -3.53 8.14
C SER A 130 24.60 -4.85 7.71
N LEU A 131 23.81 -4.80 6.64
CA LEU A 131 23.08 -5.97 6.15
C LEU A 131 24.04 -7.08 5.68
N MET A 132 25.15 -6.73 5.02
CA MET A 132 26.16 -7.70 4.61
C MET A 132 26.83 -8.40 5.80
N VAL A 133 27.07 -7.68 6.90
CA VAL A 133 27.58 -8.26 8.15
C VAL A 133 26.60 -9.29 8.72
N ASP A 134 25.30 -8.98 8.72
CA ASP A 134 24.29 -9.88 9.27
C ASP A 134 24.04 -11.11 8.38
N LEU A 135 24.09 -10.95 7.05
CA LEU A 135 24.05 -12.07 6.12
C LEU A 135 25.27 -12.99 6.26
N ALA A 136 26.44 -12.44 6.55
CA ALA A 136 27.64 -13.23 6.81
C ALA A 136 27.53 -14.04 8.11
N LYS A 137 26.98 -13.47 9.18
CA LYS A 137 26.74 -14.18 10.46
C LYS A 137 25.77 -15.35 10.31
N LYS A 138 24.80 -15.26 9.39
CA LYS A 138 23.85 -16.36 9.12
C LYS A 138 24.50 -17.58 8.46
N LYS A 139 25.71 -17.46 7.90
CA LYS A 139 26.49 -18.61 7.42
C LYS A 139 27.14 -19.32 8.60
N VAL A 140 26.34 -20.05 9.38
CA VAL A 140 26.87 -20.99 10.36
C VAL A 140 27.45 -22.18 9.58
N GLN A 141 28.78 -22.30 9.59
CA GLN A 141 29.47 -23.50 9.13
C GLN A 141 29.03 -24.66 10.02
N LYS A 142 28.25 -25.59 9.48
CA LYS A 142 27.94 -26.85 10.19
C LYS A 142 29.23 -27.66 10.25
N ASP A 143 29.60 -28.11 11.45
CA ASP A 143 30.74 -29.02 11.59
C ASP A 143 30.32 -30.36 10.97
N ILE A 144 31.27 -31.07 10.35
CA ILE A 144 31.00 -32.40 9.76
C ILE A 144 30.44 -33.36 10.81
N ARG A 145 30.72 -33.11 12.09
CA ARG A 145 30.19 -33.85 13.24
C ARG A 145 28.66 -33.71 13.36
N ASP A 146 28.08 -32.56 13.00
CA ASP A 146 26.63 -32.32 13.06
C ASP A 146 25.86 -33.20 12.06
N PHE A 147 26.52 -33.64 10.98
CA PHE A 147 25.94 -34.56 10.00
C PHE A 147 25.79 -35.98 10.58
N PHE A 148 26.71 -36.40 11.44
CA PHE A 148 26.72 -37.74 12.04
C PHE A 148 25.86 -37.87 13.29
N SER A 149 25.40 -36.76 13.89
CA SER A 149 24.56 -36.75 15.09
C SER A 149 23.06 -36.96 14.85
N ARG A 150 22.61 -37.08 13.58
CA ARG A 150 21.19 -37.26 13.21
C ARG A 150 20.77 -38.72 12.96
N LYS A 151 21.42 -39.69 13.59
CA LYS A 151 21.02 -41.11 13.52
C LYS A 151 20.45 -41.60 14.84
#